data_AF-F0X0R3-F1
#
_entry.id   AF-F0X0R3-F1
#
_cell.length_a   1.000
_cell.length_b   1.000
_cell.length_c   1.000
_cell.angle_alpha   90.00
_cell.angle_beta   90.00
_cell.angle_gamma   90.00
#
_symmetry.space_group_name_H-M   'P 1'
#
loop_
_entity.id
_entity.type
_entity.pdbx_description
1 polymer ?
#
loop_
_entity_poly.entity_id
_entity_poly.type
_entity_poly.pdbx_seq_one_letter_code
_entity_poly.pdbx_strand_id
1 'polypeptide(L)'
;MESGYEFATVPRSVTNKRSKARENGAIKMQNLMHNKRVYRGTTLSRADATKEETNNNNTSPSPHARKKISAWRPGTPPPVDGRAHSHIQTETYLEELCDRVPESHADTQTDTFANVPTPVPFVPTPSGIDACTQIEDGDLFDFDLEVEPILEVLVGKALEFGMLEVQEEDELSDIRRRQELFQHTRNAELTELQRLEAETKRKYLEKQRRIDQEQKRALEQAELEEKIASRAYSRQYISTLHTQVFESLVKSGHFSDPLLTQIKDRFLPAVIANAAKKVEDVRIARKLVDALLANALVRC
;
A
#
# COMPACT_ATOMS: atom_id res chain seq x y z
N MET A 1 23.65 -33.56 22.82
CA MET A 1 23.66 -32.13 23.17
C MET A 1 24.41 -31.41 22.07
N GLU A 2 23.79 -30.32 21.60
CA GLU A 2 24.35 -29.21 20.80
C GLU A 2 24.85 -29.48 19.37
N SER A 3 24.08 -28.97 18.40
CA SER A 3 24.67 -28.15 17.34
C SER A 3 23.73 -26.98 17.04
N GLY A 4 24.11 -25.80 17.54
CA GLY A 4 23.42 -24.54 17.30
C GLY A 4 23.67 -24.04 15.88
N TYR A 5 22.60 -23.68 15.19
CA TYR A 5 22.67 -23.04 13.88
C TYR A 5 22.67 -21.52 14.08
N GLU A 6 23.86 -20.90 14.09
CA GLU A 6 24.00 -19.45 14.11
C GLU A 6 23.94 -18.89 12.70
N PHE A 7 22.92 -18.07 12.42
CA PHE A 7 22.81 -17.30 11.18
C PHE A 7 23.30 -15.87 11.44
N ALA A 8 24.57 -15.60 11.14
CA ALA A 8 25.14 -14.25 11.21
C ALA A 8 25.22 -13.64 9.81
N THR A 9 24.41 -12.61 9.55
CA THR A 9 24.55 -11.77 8.35
C THR A 9 25.10 -10.40 8.73
N VAL A 10 26.25 -10.04 8.17
CA VAL A 10 26.90 -8.74 8.34
C VAL A 10 26.08 -7.64 7.64
N PRO A 11 25.81 -6.47 8.26
CA PRO A 11 25.05 -5.42 7.61
C PRO A 11 25.84 -4.77 6.46
N ARG A 12 25.23 -4.75 5.27
CA ARG A 12 25.77 -4.10 4.06
C ARG A 12 25.02 -2.80 3.82
N SER A 13 25.72 -1.67 3.73
CA SER A 13 25.10 -0.37 3.46
C SER A 13 24.67 -0.25 2.00
N VAL A 14 23.46 0.27 1.77
CA VAL A 14 22.88 0.48 0.45
C VAL A 14 23.45 1.76 -0.15
N THR A 15 24.20 1.66 -1.24
CA THR A 15 24.69 2.83 -1.98
C THR A 15 23.61 3.36 -2.91
N ASN A 16 23.06 4.54 -2.62
CA ASN A 16 22.08 5.19 -3.47
C ASN A 16 22.77 5.79 -4.71
N LYS A 17 22.66 5.13 -5.86
CA LYS A 17 22.97 5.75 -7.16
C LYS A 17 21.87 6.77 -7.49
N ARG A 18 22.24 8.05 -7.59
CA ARG A 18 21.38 9.11 -8.14
C ARG A 18 21.20 8.90 -9.63
N SER A 19 20.00 8.47 -10.05
CA SER A 19 19.56 8.61 -11.44
C SER A 19 19.04 10.03 -11.69
N LYS A 20 19.39 10.60 -12.85
CA LYS A 20 18.80 11.83 -13.40
C LYS A 20 17.66 11.42 -14.33
N ALA A 21 16.41 11.79 -14.03
CA ALA A 21 15.35 11.98 -15.01
C ALA A 21 14.16 12.74 -14.39
N ARG A 22 13.48 13.53 -15.23
CA ARG A 22 12.41 14.50 -14.97
C ARG A 22 11.02 13.87 -14.79
N GLU A 23 10.15 14.67 -14.17
CA GLU A 23 8.67 14.76 -14.31
C GLU A 23 7.81 13.53 -14.04
N ASN A 24 7.19 13.50 -12.85
CA ASN A 24 5.74 13.68 -12.65
C ASN A 24 5.35 13.28 -11.21
N GLY A 25 4.72 14.21 -10.48
CA GLY A 25 3.80 13.92 -9.37
C GLY A 25 4.23 13.07 -8.17
N ALA A 26 5.50 12.68 -8.02
CA ALA A 26 5.92 11.87 -6.87
C ALA A 26 6.20 12.75 -5.65
N ILE A 27 5.42 12.55 -4.58
CA ILE A 27 5.67 13.11 -3.25
C ILE A 27 7.08 12.65 -2.82
N LYS A 28 8.07 13.53 -2.97
CA LYS A 28 9.38 13.35 -2.38
C LYS A 28 9.17 13.23 -0.88
N MET A 29 9.46 12.07 -0.31
CA MET A 29 9.68 11.91 1.13
C MET A 29 10.88 12.81 1.50
N GLN A 30 10.60 14.08 1.79
CA GLN A 30 11.57 15.01 2.33
C GLN A 30 11.73 14.68 3.81
N ASN A 31 12.98 14.54 4.26
CA ASN A 31 13.31 14.45 5.67
C ASN A 31 12.52 15.49 6.46
N LEU A 32 11.89 15.08 7.57
CA LEU A 32 11.06 15.93 8.44
C LEU A 32 11.78 17.24 8.85
N MET A 33 13.12 17.19 8.91
CA MET A 33 14.04 18.32 9.16
C MET A 33 14.06 19.41 8.07
N HIS A 34 13.48 19.18 6.90
CA HIS A 34 13.40 20.16 5.81
C HIS A 34 11.96 20.44 5.35
N ASN A 35 10.98 19.86 6.04
CA ASN A 35 9.57 20.09 5.74
C ASN A 35 9.14 21.47 6.26
N LYS A 36 8.75 22.37 5.34
CA LYS A 36 8.37 23.75 5.63
C LYS A 36 7.10 23.88 6.49
N ARG A 37 6.32 22.81 6.63
CA ARG A 37 5.10 22.76 7.45
C ARG A 37 5.38 22.45 8.92
N VAL A 38 6.59 21.98 9.25
CA VAL A 38 6.98 21.65 10.63
C VAL A 38 7.73 22.84 11.22
N TYR A 39 7.04 23.59 12.07
CA TYR A 39 7.64 24.71 12.80
C TYR A 39 8.54 24.17 13.91
N ARG A 40 9.76 24.69 14.04
CA ARG A 40 10.72 24.28 15.07
C ARG A 40 10.96 25.44 16.01
N GLY A 41 10.52 25.28 17.25
CA GLY A 41 10.59 26.28 18.31
C GLY A 41 9.40 26.15 19.27
N THR A 42 9.57 26.62 20.50
CA THR A 42 8.55 26.58 21.55
C THR A 42 7.42 27.58 21.24
N THR A 43 6.16 27.14 21.33
CA THR A 43 4.95 27.89 20.92
C THR A 43 4.48 28.95 21.91
N LEU A 44 5.35 29.46 22.79
CA LEU A 44 4.94 30.34 23.90
C LEU A 44 4.99 31.84 23.59
N SER A 45 5.39 32.24 22.39
CA SER A 45 5.46 33.67 22.01
C SER A 45 4.82 33.92 20.65
N ARG A 46 3.52 33.63 20.56
CA ARG A 46 2.67 34.20 19.51
C ARG A 46 1.72 35.21 20.16
N ALA A 47 2.20 36.44 20.31
CA ALA A 47 1.30 37.59 20.39
C ALA A 47 0.75 37.81 18.97
N ASP A 48 -0.57 37.81 18.83
CA ASP A 48 -1.25 38.04 17.58
C ASP A 48 -0.90 39.44 17.03
N ALA A 49 -0.34 39.47 15.82
CA ALA A 49 -0.13 40.70 15.08
C ALA A 49 -1.26 40.86 14.06
N THR A 50 -2.27 41.63 14.44
CA THR A 50 -3.22 42.27 13.53
C THR A 50 -2.44 43.19 12.58
N LYS A 51 -2.61 42.99 11.27
CA LYS A 51 -2.04 43.86 10.25
C LYS A 51 -3.02 45.00 9.99
N GLU A 52 -2.61 46.22 10.30
CA GLU A 52 -3.16 47.43 9.68
C GLU A 52 -2.11 48.02 8.73
N GLU A 53 -2.57 48.33 7.53
CA GLU A 53 -1.80 48.96 6.46
C GLU A 53 -1.79 50.48 6.66
N THR A 54 -0.60 51.09 6.69
CA THR A 54 -0.44 52.48 6.25
C THR A 54 0.87 52.67 5.50
N ASN A 55 0.71 53.03 4.23
CA ASN A 55 1.71 53.60 3.33
C ASN A 55 2.19 54.96 3.85
N ASN A 56 3.49 55.27 3.76
CA ASN A 56 3.96 56.48 3.08
C ASN A 56 5.49 56.54 2.96
N ASN A 57 5.92 56.94 1.76
CA ASN A 57 7.30 57.18 1.36
C ASN A 57 7.79 58.56 1.79
N ASN A 58 9.12 58.64 1.98
CA ASN A 58 10.06 59.70 1.59
C ASN A 58 10.97 60.12 2.76
N THR A 59 12.28 59.86 2.63
CA THR A 59 13.36 60.88 2.51
C THR A 59 14.73 60.18 2.53
N SER A 60 15.61 60.65 1.64
CA SER A 60 16.96 60.19 1.30
C SER A 60 17.99 60.28 2.46
N PRO A 61 19.20 59.69 2.31
CA PRO A 61 20.05 59.26 3.42
C PRO A 61 21.03 60.34 3.90
N SER A 62 21.28 60.39 5.21
CA SER A 62 22.38 61.14 5.81
C SER A 62 23.43 60.17 6.38
N PRO A 63 24.73 60.34 6.08
CA PRO A 63 25.78 59.52 6.62
C PRO A 63 26.18 60.06 7.99
N HIS A 64 26.21 59.20 9.01
CA HIS A 64 26.97 59.27 10.27
C HIS A 64 26.10 58.78 11.44
N ALA A 65 25.91 57.47 11.53
CA ALA A 65 25.51 56.82 12.77
C ALA A 65 26.56 55.75 13.10
N ARG A 66 27.49 56.13 13.99
CA ARG A 66 28.45 55.22 14.59
C ARG A 66 27.68 54.04 15.21
N LYS A 67 27.98 52.82 14.75
CA LYS A 67 27.59 51.58 15.41
C LYS A 67 28.06 51.64 16.87
N LYS A 68 27.14 51.87 17.81
CA LYS A 68 27.40 51.58 19.22
C LYS A 68 27.28 50.08 19.41
N ILE A 69 28.44 49.45 19.53
CA ILE A 69 28.58 48.10 20.07
C ILE A 69 27.97 48.14 21.48
N SER A 70 26.80 47.51 21.64
CA SER A 70 26.24 47.21 22.95
C SER A 70 27.14 46.15 23.59
N ALA A 71 28.16 46.61 24.31
CA ALA A 71 28.83 45.78 25.29
C ALA A 71 27.85 45.56 26.44
N TRP A 72 27.43 44.31 26.62
CA TRP A 72 26.79 43.83 27.83
C TRP A 72 27.61 44.30 29.03
N ARG A 73 27.12 45.33 29.73
CA ARG A 73 27.56 45.61 31.10
C ARG A 73 26.61 44.82 32.00
N PRO A 74 27.11 43.99 32.93
CA PRO A 74 26.23 43.40 33.93
C PRO A 74 25.60 44.56 34.72
N GLY A 75 24.27 44.66 34.66
CA GLY A 75 23.54 45.64 35.47
C GLY A 75 23.71 45.34 36.95
N THR A 76 23.68 46.38 37.77
CA THR A 76 23.62 46.22 39.22
C THR A 76 22.41 45.34 39.58
N PRO A 77 22.56 44.35 40.49
CA PRO A 77 21.48 43.45 40.85
C PRO A 77 20.27 44.22 41.39
N PRO A 78 19.04 43.69 41.23
CA PRO A 78 17.83 44.37 41.67
C PRO A 78 17.80 44.56 43.19
N PRO A 79 17.10 45.59 43.69
CA PRO A 79 16.95 45.83 45.12
C PRO A 79 16.27 44.68 45.85
N VAL A 80 16.72 44.39 47.08
CA VAL A 80 16.05 43.47 47.98
C VAL A 80 14.69 44.07 48.36
N ASP A 81 13.67 43.21 48.40
CA ASP A 81 12.27 43.62 48.57
C ASP A 81 12.09 44.47 49.85
N GLY A 82 11.45 45.62 49.72
CA GLY A 82 11.30 46.63 50.78
C GLY A 82 12.41 47.69 50.91
N ARG A 83 13.44 47.71 50.05
CA ARG A 83 14.46 48.79 50.02
C ARG A 83 14.65 49.38 48.63
N ALA A 84 14.66 50.72 48.53
CA ALA A 84 14.98 51.43 47.29
C ALA A 84 16.48 51.76 47.21
N HIS A 85 17.06 51.72 46.01
CA HIS A 85 18.43 52.18 45.78
C HIS A 85 18.46 53.70 45.67
N SER A 86 19.30 54.37 46.45
CA SER A 86 19.55 55.81 46.34
C SER A 86 20.86 56.06 45.60
N HIS A 87 20.88 57.03 44.69
CA HIS A 87 22.09 57.45 43.99
C HIS A 87 22.94 58.33 44.92
N ILE A 88 24.17 57.91 45.18
CA ILE A 88 25.15 58.71 45.92
C ILE A 88 25.93 59.54 44.89
N GLN A 89 26.13 60.82 45.19
CA GLN A 89 26.83 61.76 44.31
C GLN A 89 28.33 61.41 44.32
N THR A 90 28.75 60.61 43.34
CA THR A 90 30.15 60.18 43.14
C THR A 90 30.90 61.05 42.14
N GLU A 91 30.29 62.16 41.71
CA GLU A 91 30.93 63.15 40.85
C GLU A 91 31.97 63.96 41.65
N THR A 92 33.12 64.20 41.04
CA THR A 92 34.21 64.97 41.64
C THR A 92 33.77 66.44 41.78
N TYR A 93 33.37 66.85 42.99
CA TYR A 93 33.03 68.22 43.32
C TYR A 93 34.30 69.01 43.65
N LEU A 94 34.54 70.13 42.97
CA LEU A 94 35.66 71.04 43.23
C LEU A 94 35.12 72.24 44.01
N GLU A 95 35.56 72.40 45.26
CA GLU A 95 35.30 73.59 46.07
C GLU A 95 36.35 74.66 45.78
N GLU A 96 35.90 75.89 45.49
CA GLU A 96 36.79 77.04 45.36
C GLU A 96 37.26 77.48 46.76
N LEU A 97 38.53 77.20 47.08
CA LEU A 97 39.17 77.68 48.30
C LEU A 97 39.41 79.20 48.17
N CYS A 98 38.54 80.01 48.79
CA CYS A 98 38.79 81.45 48.92
C CYS A 98 39.72 81.74 50.11
N ASP A 99 40.58 82.76 49.95
CA ASP A 99 41.48 83.23 51.02
C ASP A 99 40.69 83.74 52.25
N ARG A 100 41.22 83.42 53.43
CA ARG A 100 40.64 83.79 54.71
C ARG A 100 40.64 85.32 54.88
N VAL A 101 39.48 85.90 55.19
CA VAL A 101 39.31 87.34 55.44
C VAL A 101 40.22 87.80 56.60
N PRO A 102 40.91 88.94 56.50
CA PRO A 102 41.77 89.44 57.58
C PRO A 102 40.93 89.84 58.80
N GLU A 103 41.15 89.17 59.93
CA GLU A 103 40.49 89.43 61.21
C GLU A 103 41.26 90.52 61.98
N SER A 104 40.59 91.58 62.44
CA SER A 104 41.18 92.60 63.30
C SER A 104 41.01 92.25 64.78
N HIS A 105 42.12 92.18 65.52
CA HIS A 105 42.09 91.95 66.97
C HIS A 105 41.65 93.22 67.74
N ALA A 106 40.60 93.10 68.53
CA ALA A 106 40.20 94.07 69.54
C ALA A 106 40.13 93.35 70.89
N ASP A 107 41.09 93.62 71.76
CA ASP A 107 41.14 92.96 73.07
C ASP A 107 40.21 93.70 74.04
N THR A 108 39.27 92.96 74.63
CA THR A 108 38.41 93.43 75.71
C THR A 108 38.74 92.63 76.97
N GLN A 109 38.84 93.33 78.11
CA GLN A 109 39.13 92.74 79.41
C GLN A 109 37.92 91.91 79.87
N THR A 110 38.01 90.58 79.73
CA THR A 110 37.01 89.62 80.21
C THR A 110 37.47 88.98 81.51
N ASP A 111 36.74 89.23 82.59
CA ASP A 111 36.81 88.46 83.84
C ASP A 111 36.44 86.99 83.59
N THR A 112 37.10 86.07 84.29
CA THR A 112 36.89 84.63 84.17
C THR A 112 35.60 84.19 84.85
N PHE A 113 34.49 84.17 84.10
CA PHE A 113 33.24 83.56 84.56
C PHE A 113 33.40 82.04 84.75
N ALA A 114 32.99 81.53 85.91
CA ALA A 114 33.02 80.10 86.23
C ALA A 114 32.05 79.29 85.33
N ASN A 115 32.48 78.08 84.94
CA ASN A 115 31.73 77.17 84.07
C ASN A 115 30.34 76.82 84.66
N VAL A 116 29.27 77.28 84.02
CA VAL A 116 27.90 76.80 84.27
C VAL A 116 27.71 75.51 83.46
N PRO A 117 27.38 74.36 84.07
CA PRO A 117 27.10 73.14 83.31
C PRO A 117 25.83 73.31 82.47
N THR A 118 25.85 72.80 81.24
CA THR A 118 24.72 72.86 80.30
C THR A 118 23.48 72.19 80.91
N PRO A 119 22.30 72.83 80.92
CA PRO A 119 21.10 72.23 81.50
C PRO A 119 20.70 70.96 80.74
N VAL A 120 20.52 69.86 81.46
CA VAL A 120 19.95 68.62 80.91
C VAL A 120 18.47 68.88 80.54
N PRO A 121 18.03 68.57 79.31
CA PRO A 121 16.64 68.74 78.94
C PRO A 121 15.75 67.79 79.75
N PHE A 122 14.74 68.33 80.40
CA PHE A 122 13.73 67.55 81.13
C PHE A 122 12.86 66.79 80.14
N VAL A 123 12.92 65.45 80.18
CA VAL A 123 12.00 64.57 79.46
C VAL A 123 10.91 64.15 80.44
N PRO A 124 9.65 64.58 80.26
CA PRO A 124 8.56 64.17 81.14
C PRO A 124 8.37 62.65 81.06
N THR A 125 8.12 62.01 82.20
CA THR A 125 7.66 60.61 82.22
C THR A 125 6.29 60.56 81.54
N PRO A 126 6.05 59.68 80.54
CA PRO A 126 4.73 59.59 79.93
C PRO A 126 3.71 59.25 81.01
N SER A 127 2.74 60.14 81.25
CA SER A 127 1.60 59.86 82.12
C SER A 127 0.37 59.55 81.25
N GLY A 128 -0.06 58.30 81.28
CA GLY A 128 -1.21 57.78 80.57
C GLY A 128 -1.46 56.34 81.01
N ILE A 129 -2.67 55.83 80.77
CA ILE A 129 -2.95 54.40 80.94
C ILE A 129 -2.78 53.77 79.56
N ASP A 130 -1.80 52.89 79.41
CA ASP A 130 -1.60 52.16 78.18
C ASP A 130 -2.72 51.12 78.01
N ALA A 131 -3.41 51.15 76.86
CA ALA A 131 -4.43 50.19 76.50
C ALA A 131 -4.09 49.56 75.15
N CYS A 132 -4.08 48.23 75.08
CA CYS A 132 -4.03 47.51 73.81
C CYS A 132 -5.41 46.92 73.51
N THR A 133 -5.79 46.94 72.24
CA THR A 133 -6.94 46.22 71.71
C THR A 133 -6.42 45.30 70.62
N GLN A 134 -6.77 44.02 70.70
CA GLN A 134 -6.37 43.00 69.75
C GLN A 134 -7.62 42.23 69.36
N ILE A 135 -7.79 42.00 68.05
CA ILE A 135 -8.83 41.13 67.51
C ILE A 135 -8.23 39.74 67.46
N GLU A 136 -8.90 38.79 68.10
CA GLU A 136 -8.49 37.38 68.17
C GLU A 136 -9.02 36.61 66.95
N ASP A 137 -8.41 35.46 66.66
CA ASP A 137 -8.79 34.63 65.53
C ASP A 137 -10.26 34.17 65.65
N GLY A 138 -11.09 34.58 64.68
CA GLY A 138 -12.51 34.24 64.62
C GLY A 138 -13.48 35.30 65.18
N ASP A 139 -12.99 36.40 65.76
CA ASP A 139 -13.84 37.45 66.35
C ASP A 139 -14.65 38.25 65.29
N LEU A 140 -14.18 38.27 64.05
CA LEU A 140 -14.85 38.94 62.91
C LEU A 140 -15.37 37.98 61.83
N PHE A 141 -15.43 36.68 62.11
CA PHE A 141 -15.86 35.70 61.11
C PHE A 141 -17.38 35.76 60.91
N ASP A 142 -17.81 36.03 59.67
CA ASP A 142 -19.20 35.93 59.24
C ASP A 142 -19.38 34.70 58.33
N PHE A 143 -20.10 33.70 58.83
CA PHE A 143 -20.29 32.44 58.11
C PHE A 143 -21.04 32.64 56.79
N ASP A 144 -22.06 33.50 56.78
CA ASP A 144 -22.93 33.64 55.61
C ASP A 144 -22.19 34.28 54.43
N LEU A 145 -21.25 35.20 54.72
CA LEU A 145 -20.41 35.84 53.72
C LEU A 145 -19.28 34.91 53.23
N GLU A 146 -18.67 34.14 54.13
CA GLU A 146 -17.52 33.29 53.80
C GLU A 146 -17.94 31.97 53.11
N VAL A 147 -19.17 31.48 53.34
CA VAL A 147 -19.68 30.24 52.73
C VAL A 147 -20.20 30.46 51.30
N GLU A 148 -20.62 31.68 50.97
CA GLU A 148 -21.17 32.05 49.66
C GLU A 148 -20.27 31.63 48.47
N PRO A 149 -18.96 31.97 48.41
CA PRO A 149 -18.09 31.55 47.30
C PRO A 149 -17.86 30.03 47.25
N ILE A 150 -17.90 29.35 48.39
CA ILE A 150 -17.74 27.89 48.44
C ILE A 150 -18.97 27.22 47.84
N LEU A 151 -20.17 27.68 48.20
CA LEU A 151 -21.43 27.15 47.67
C LEU A 151 -21.58 27.45 46.18
N GLU A 152 -21.22 28.65 45.72
CA GLU A 152 -21.26 29.00 44.30
C GLU A 152 -20.41 28.04 43.46
N VAL A 153 -19.17 27.77 43.90
CA VAL A 153 -18.28 26.84 43.19
C VAL A 153 -18.80 25.40 43.25
N LEU A 154 -19.34 24.97 44.38
CA LEU A 154 -19.82 23.59 44.57
C LEU A 154 -21.06 23.33 43.71
N VAL A 155 -22.05 24.22 43.77
CA VAL A 155 -23.27 24.13 42.97
C VAL A 155 -22.95 24.29 41.48
N GLY A 156 -22.10 25.25 41.12
CA GLY A 156 -21.65 25.46 39.74
C GLY A 156 -21.01 24.21 39.16
N LYS A 157 -20.05 23.59 39.86
CA LYS A 157 -19.42 22.35 39.42
C LYS A 157 -20.38 21.17 39.38
N ALA A 158 -21.29 21.05 40.34
CA ALA A 158 -22.25 19.95 40.35
C ALA A 158 -23.19 20.03 39.13
N LEU A 159 -23.64 21.24 38.77
CA LEU A 159 -24.46 21.45 37.58
C LEU A 159 -23.67 21.24 36.28
N GLU A 160 -22.41 21.69 36.24
CA GLU A 160 -21.53 21.50 35.09
C GLU A 160 -21.26 20.01 34.83
N PHE A 161 -20.92 19.25 35.87
CA PHE A 161 -20.71 17.80 35.76
C PHE A 161 -22.00 17.08 35.37
N GLY A 162 -23.15 17.43 35.97
CA GLY A 162 -24.43 16.84 35.57
C GLY A 162 -24.80 17.12 34.12
N MET A 163 -24.51 18.32 33.61
CA MET A 163 -24.73 18.66 32.20
C MET A 163 -23.81 17.87 31.27
N LEU A 164 -22.52 17.74 31.61
CA LEU A 164 -21.56 16.98 30.83
C LEU A 164 -21.93 15.50 30.76
N GLU A 165 -22.32 14.89 31.88
CA GLU A 165 -22.74 13.49 31.93
C GLU A 165 -23.95 13.22 31.03
N VAL A 166 -24.98 14.08 31.08
CA VAL A 166 -26.16 13.94 30.22
C VAL A 166 -25.79 14.09 28.74
N GLN A 167 -24.92 15.03 28.39
CA GLN A 167 -24.45 15.20 27.01
C GLN A 167 -23.66 13.98 26.52
N GLU A 168 -22.78 13.42 27.36
CA GLU A 168 -22.04 12.21 27.03
C GLU A 168 -22.96 11.00 26.84
N GLU A 169 -23.99 10.84 27.68
CA GLU A 169 -24.98 9.77 27.53
C GLU A 169 -25.76 9.89 26.22
N ASP A 170 -26.20 11.10 25.88
CA ASP A 170 -26.91 11.38 24.63
C ASP A 170 -26.02 11.07 23.42
N GLU A 171 -24.76 11.52 23.42
CA GLU A 171 -23.80 11.24 22.35
C GLU A 171 -23.53 9.74 22.18
N LEU A 172 -23.35 9.01 23.28
CA LEU A 172 -23.17 7.56 23.26
C LEU A 172 -24.41 6.85 22.71
N SER A 173 -25.62 7.31 23.05
CA SER A 173 -26.87 6.76 22.55
C SER A 173 -26.99 6.94 21.03
N ASP A 174 -26.61 8.11 20.52
CA ASP A 174 -26.60 8.44 19.10
C ASP A 174 -25.59 7.61 18.32
N ILE A 175 -24.39 7.45 18.86
CA ILE A 175 -23.34 6.61 18.27
C ILE A 175 -23.81 5.16 18.17
N ARG A 176 -24.40 4.61 19.25
CA ARG A 176 -24.93 3.24 19.26
C ARG A 176 -26.00 3.06 18.20
N ARG A 177 -26.97 3.98 18.13
CA ARG A 177 -28.03 3.96 17.12
C ARG A 177 -27.47 3.97 15.69
N ARG A 178 -26.46 4.82 15.42
CA ARG A 178 -25.80 4.87 14.10
C ARG A 178 -25.07 3.57 13.78
N GLN A 179 -24.38 2.98 14.76
CA GLN A 179 -23.69 1.70 14.60
C GLN A 179 -24.67 0.56 14.30
N GLU A 180 -25.79 0.49 15.02
CA GLU A 180 -26.84 -0.51 14.79
C GLU A 180 -27.43 -0.39 13.38
N LEU A 181 -27.81 0.81 12.96
CA LEU A 181 -28.33 1.05 11.60
C LEU A 181 -27.32 0.64 10.52
N PHE A 182 -26.05 0.99 10.72
CA PHE A 182 -24.97 0.60 9.81
C PHE A 182 -24.79 -0.92 9.76
N GLN A 183 -24.79 -1.59 10.90
CA GLN A 183 -24.68 -3.06 10.97
C GLN A 183 -25.86 -3.75 10.31
N HIS A 184 -27.09 -3.26 10.55
CA HIS A 184 -28.28 -3.79 9.88
C HIS A 184 -28.19 -3.66 8.36
N THR A 185 -27.80 -2.49 7.87
CA THR A 185 -27.65 -2.23 6.43
C THR A 185 -26.57 -3.13 5.83
N ARG A 186 -25.39 -3.18 6.47
CA ARG A 186 -24.27 -4.02 6.04
C ARG A 186 -24.64 -5.50 6.01
N ASN A 187 -25.36 -5.99 7.01
CA ASN A 187 -25.79 -7.38 7.08
C ASN A 187 -26.80 -7.69 5.96
N ALA A 188 -27.75 -6.79 5.70
CA ALA A 188 -28.68 -6.92 4.58
C ALA A 188 -27.93 -7.00 3.24
N GLU A 189 -27.04 -6.04 2.97
CA GLU A 189 -26.21 -6.01 1.76
C GLU A 189 -25.37 -7.28 1.60
N LEU A 190 -24.74 -7.77 2.68
CA LEU A 190 -23.94 -8.99 2.67
C LEU A 190 -24.80 -10.21 2.30
N THR A 191 -26.00 -10.33 2.86
CA THR A 191 -26.90 -11.44 2.53
C THR A 191 -27.37 -11.41 1.08
N GLU A 192 -27.62 -10.22 0.52
CA GLU A 192 -27.98 -10.06 -0.89
C GLU A 192 -26.82 -10.41 -1.81
N LEU A 193 -25.60 -9.96 -1.49
CA LEU A 193 -24.39 -10.30 -2.25
C LEU A 193 -24.14 -11.81 -2.26
N GLN A 194 -24.26 -12.49 -1.12
CA GLN A 194 -24.11 -13.95 -1.04
C GLN A 194 -25.15 -14.67 -1.90
N ARG A 195 -26.39 -14.18 -1.92
CA ARG A 195 -27.44 -14.75 -2.77
C ARG A 195 -27.08 -14.60 -4.26
N LEU A 196 -26.66 -13.41 -4.68
CA LEU A 196 -26.26 -13.15 -6.08
C LEU A 196 -25.01 -13.96 -6.48
N GLU A 197 -24.03 -14.07 -5.60
CA GLU A 197 -22.84 -14.89 -5.82
C GLU A 197 -23.21 -16.37 -5.98
N ALA A 198 -24.09 -16.90 -5.14
CA ALA A 198 -24.57 -18.27 -5.27
C ALA A 198 -25.31 -18.50 -6.59
N GLU A 199 -26.17 -17.57 -7.02
CA GLU A 199 -26.87 -17.65 -8.30
C GLU A 199 -25.91 -17.61 -9.51
N THR A 200 -24.95 -16.67 -9.50
CA THR A 200 -23.94 -16.55 -10.56
C THR A 200 -23.04 -17.79 -10.63
N LYS A 201 -22.60 -18.31 -9.48
CA LYS A 201 -21.83 -19.56 -9.39
C LYS A 201 -22.62 -20.75 -9.94
N ARG A 202 -23.91 -20.88 -9.61
CA ARG A 202 -24.77 -21.94 -10.16
C ARG A 202 -24.87 -21.85 -11.68
N LYS A 203 -25.17 -20.65 -12.22
CA LYS A 203 -25.25 -20.42 -13.67
C LYS A 203 -23.93 -20.71 -14.38
N TYR A 204 -22.81 -20.31 -13.77
CA TYR A 204 -21.47 -20.56 -14.30
C TYR A 204 -21.15 -22.06 -14.36
N LEU A 205 -21.42 -22.80 -13.28
CA LEU A 205 -21.20 -24.25 -13.24
C LEU A 205 -22.09 -24.99 -14.24
N GLU A 206 -23.35 -24.58 -14.41
CA GLU A 206 -24.23 -25.15 -15.42
C GLU A 206 -23.72 -24.87 -16.84
N LYS A 207 -23.29 -23.63 -17.11
CA LYS A 207 -22.69 -23.25 -18.40
C LYS A 207 -21.46 -24.11 -18.71
N GLN A 208 -20.55 -24.28 -17.74
CA GLN A 208 -19.37 -25.12 -17.92
C GLN A 208 -19.75 -26.56 -18.23
N ARG A 209 -20.70 -27.15 -17.48
CA ARG A 209 -21.19 -28.51 -17.77
C ARG A 209 -21.77 -28.64 -19.17
N ARG A 210 -22.50 -27.63 -19.66
CA ARG A 210 -23.04 -27.64 -21.03
C ARG A 210 -21.95 -27.57 -22.08
N ILE A 211 -20.93 -26.73 -21.88
CA ILE A 211 -19.76 -26.64 -22.76
C ILE A 211 -19.02 -27.98 -22.82
N ASP A 212 -18.77 -28.61 -21.66
CA ASP A 212 -18.09 -29.91 -21.61
C ASP A 212 -18.88 -31.00 -22.33
N GLN A 213 -20.22 -31.01 -22.20
CA GLN A 213 -21.10 -31.95 -22.91
C GLN A 213 -21.10 -31.72 -24.41
N GLU A 214 -21.13 -30.46 -24.85
CA GLU A 214 -21.09 -30.10 -26.27
C GLU A 214 -19.74 -30.45 -26.89
N GLN A 215 -18.64 -30.19 -26.20
CA GLN A 215 -17.30 -30.59 -26.65
C GLN A 215 -17.18 -32.10 -26.80
N LYS A 216 -17.66 -32.88 -25.83
CA LYS A 216 -17.67 -34.35 -25.93
C LYS A 216 -18.50 -34.83 -27.11
N ARG A 217 -19.71 -34.28 -27.28
CA ARG A 217 -20.57 -34.61 -28.42
C ARG A 217 -19.89 -34.30 -29.75
N ALA A 218 -19.24 -33.14 -29.88
CA ALA A 218 -18.55 -32.73 -31.09
C ALA A 218 -17.36 -33.64 -31.40
N LEU A 219 -16.59 -34.05 -30.39
CA LEU A 219 -15.49 -35.02 -30.55
C LEU A 219 -16.02 -36.39 -31.01
N GLU A 220 -17.05 -36.91 -30.36
CA GLU A 220 -17.67 -38.19 -30.73
C GLU A 220 -18.25 -38.16 -32.15
N GLN A 221 -18.87 -37.03 -32.54
CA GLN A 221 -19.36 -36.82 -33.90
C GLN A 221 -18.23 -36.81 -34.93
N ALA A 222 -17.13 -36.10 -34.67
CA ALA A 222 -15.98 -36.07 -35.57
C ALA A 222 -15.37 -37.47 -35.76
N GLU A 223 -15.22 -38.24 -34.68
CA GLU A 223 -14.75 -39.63 -34.78
C GLU A 223 -15.71 -40.52 -35.58
N LEU A 224 -17.02 -40.35 -35.38
CA LEU A 224 -18.04 -41.10 -36.11
C LEU A 224 -18.02 -40.75 -37.60
N GLU A 225 -17.90 -39.46 -37.93
CA GLU A 225 -17.79 -38.98 -39.31
C GLU A 225 -16.57 -39.58 -40.01
N GLU A 226 -15.41 -39.61 -39.35
CA GLU A 226 -14.19 -40.25 -39.88
C GLU A 226 -14.39 -41.75 -40.11
N LYS A 227 -15.01 -42.46 -39.15
CA LYS A 227 -15.32 -43.90 -39.26
C LYS A 227 -16.31 -44.18 -40.40
N ILE A 228 -17.30 -43.31 -40.61
CA ILE A 228 -18.27 -43.44 -41.70
C ILE A 228 -17.61 -43.14 -43.04
N ALA A 229 -16.80 -42.08 -43.13
CA ALA A 229 -16.08 -41.69 -44.33
C ALA A 229 -15.10 -42.79 -44.78
N SER A 230 -14.30 -43.33 -43.86
CA SER A 230 -13.40 -44.45 -44.13
C SER A 230 -14.15 -45.71 -44.58
N ARG A 231 -15.25 -46.07 -43.90
CA ARG A 231 -16.10 -47.20 -44.32
C ARG A 231 -16.69 -47.01 -45.71
N ALA A 232 -17.21 -45.81 -46.02
CA ALA A 232 -17.77 -45.49 -47.33
C ALA A 232 -16.70 -45.56 -48.42
N TYR A 233 -15.51 -44.99 -48.14
CA TYR A 233 -14.35 -45.04 -49.03
C TYR A 233 -13.90 -46.46 -49.30
N SER A 234 -13.70 -47.28 -48.26
CA SER A 234 -13.32 -48.69 -48.42
C SER A 234 -14.35 -49.48 -49.22
N ARG A 235 -15.65 -49.26 -48.98
CA ARG A 235 -16.71 -49.94 -49.74
C ARG A 235 -16.66 -49.57 -51.22
N GLN A 236 -16.51 -48.29 -51.53
CA GLN A 236 -16.38 -47.82 -52.90
C GLN A 236 -15.11 -48.38 -53.56
N TYR A 237 -13.98 -48.30 -52.87
CA TYR A 237 -12.68 -48.79 -53.35
C TYR A 237 -12.67 -50.30 -53.60
N ILE A 238 -13.21 -51.11 -52.68
CA ILE A 238 -13.28 -52.57 -52.86
C ILE A 238 -14.19 -52.92 -54.05
N SER A 239 -15.31 -52.20 -54.22
CA SER A 239 -16.22 -52.45 -55.34
C SER A 239 -15.56 -52.19 -56.70
N THR A 240 -14.73 -51.14 -56.81
CA THR A 240 -14.00 -50.81 -58.04
C THR A 240 -12.78 -51.71 -58.23
N LEU A 241 -12.07 -52.05 -57.15
CA LEU A 241 -10.92 -52.95 -57.19
C LEU A 241 -11.34 -54.34 -57.63
N HIS A 242 -12.48 -54.86 -57.15
CA HIS A 242 -13.01 -56.16 -57.58
C HIS A 242 -13.16 -56.21 -59.10
N THR A 243 -13.85 -55.25 -59.71
CA THR A 243 -13.99 -55.19 -61.18
C THR A 243 -12.65 -55.02 -61.88
N GLN A 244 -11.77 -54.13 -61.41
CA GLN A 244 -10.46 -53.91 -62.02
C GLN A 244 -9.54 -55.15 -61.97
N VAL A 245 -9.49 -55.85 -60.84
CA VAL A 245 -8.70 -57.08 -60.68
C VAL A 245 -9.27 -58.20 -61.53
N PHE A 246 -10.59 -58.38 -61.58
CA PHE A 246 -11.21 -59.36 -62.46
C PHE A 246 -10.91 -59.06 -63.94
N GLU A 247 -11.07 -57.82 -64.39
CA GLU A 247 -10.70 -57.43 -65.76
C GLU A 247 -9.22 -57.66 -66.05
N SER A 248 -8.34 -57.33 -65.11
CA SER A 248 -6.90 -57.54 -65.24
C SER A 248 -6.55 -59.03 -65.34
N LEU A 249 -7.15 -59.89 -64.50
CA LEU A 249 -6.94 -61.34 -64.55
C LEU A 249 -7.49 -61.99 -65.84
N VAL A 250 -8.63 -61.49 -66.34
CA VAL A 250 -9.19 -61.94 -67.63
C VAL A 250 -8.26 -61.53 -68.76
N LYS A 251 -7.77 -60.28 -68.78
CA LYS A 251 -6.82 -59.78 -69.79
C LYS A 251 -5.47 -60.51 -69.76
N SER A 252 -4.98 -60.87 -68.58
CA SER A 252 -3.74 -61.66 -68.44
C SER A 252 -3.91 -63.13 -68.82
N GLY A 253 -5.13 -63.57 -69.15
CA GLY A 253 -5.43 -64.93 -69.60
C GLY A 253 -5.36 -65.98 -68.49
N HIS A 254 -5.42 -65.56 -67.22
CA HIS A 254 -5.36 -66.48 -66.08
C HIS A 254 -6.63 -67.33 -65.95
N PHE A 255 -7.78 -66.76 -66.32
CA PHE A 255 -9.02 -67.52 -66.49
C PHE A 255 -9.01 -68.23 -67.84
N SER A 256 -8.69 -69.52 -67.83
CA SER A 256 -8.84 -70.38 -69.00
C SER A 256 -10.29 -70.84 -69.14
N ASP A 257 -10.83 -70.77 -70.36
CA ASP A 257 -12.13 -71.36 -70.66
C ASP A 257 -12.04 -72.89 -70.51
N PRO A 258 -12.80 -73.50 -69.57
CA PRO A 258 -12.73 -74.94 -69.33
C PRO A 258 -13.05 -75.75 -70.59
N LEU A 259 -13.86 -75.21 -71.50
CA LEU A 259 -14.19 -75.87 -72.76
C LEU A 259 -13.00 -75.88 -73.71
N LEU A 260 -12.28 -74.77 -73.83
CA LEU A 260 -11.07 -74.71 -74.65
C LEU A 260 -9.96 -75.61 -74.09
N THR A 261 -9.79 -75.68 -72.77
CA THR A 261 -8.83 -76.59 -72.13
C THR A 261 -9.20 -78.04 -72.36
N GLN A 262 -10.48 -78.41 -72.20
CA GLN A 262 -10.96 -79.77 -72.50
C GLN A 262 -10.78 -80.15 -73.97
N ILE A 263 -11.03 -79.22 -74.90
CA ILE A 263 -10.79 -79.46 -76.32
C ILE A 263 -9.29 -79.70 -76.58
N LYS A 264 -8.43 -78.85 -76.02
CA LYS A 264 -6.97 -78.95 -76.20
C LYS A 264 -6.40 -80.24 -75.59
N ASP A 265 -6.82 -80.60 -74.38
CA ASP A 265 -6.19 -81.69 -73.62
C ASP A 265 -6.82 -83.06 -73.91
N ARG A 266 -8.12 -83.11 -74.24
CA ARG A 266 -8.84 -84.37 -74.43
C ARG A 266 -9.25 -84.62 -75.88
N PHE A 267 -9.88 -83.64 -76.52
CA PHE A 267 -10.46 -83.84 -77.85
C PHE A 267 -9.40 -83.89 -78.95
N LEU A 268 -8.48 -82.92 -79.00
CA LEU A 268 -7.43 -82.88 -80.03
C LEU A 268 -6.53 -84.14 -80.00
N PRO A 269 -6.02 -84.60 -78.84
CA PRO A 269 -5.24 -85.83 -78.79
C PRO A 269 -6.05 -87.06 -79.20
N ALA A 270 -7.33 -87.14 -78.84
CA ALA A 270 -8.20 -88.24 -79.25
C ALA A 270 -8.42 -88.27 -80.78
N VAL A 271 -8.63 -87.12 -81.40
CA VAL A 271 -8.79 -86.99 -82.86
C VAL A 271 -7.49 -87.35 -83.58
N ILE A 272 -6.35 -86.83 -83.10
CA ILE A 272 -5.03 -87.14 -83.66
C ILE A 272 -4.70 -88.63 -83.51
N ALA A 273 -4.98 -89.23 -82.36
CA ALA A 273 -4.77 -90.66 -82.13
C ALA A 273 -5.65 -91.53 -83.03
N ASN A 274 -6.92 -91.15 -83.23
CA ASN A 274 -7.83 -91.86 -84.14
C ASN A 274 -7.40 -91.70 -85.61
N ALA A 275 -6.91 -90.53 -86.01
CA ALA A 275 -6.34 -90.31 -87.34
C ALA A 275 -5.07 -91.16 -87.55
N ALA A 276 -4.17 -91.20 -86.56
CA ALA A 276 -2.97 -92.03 -86.60
C ALA A 276 -3.29 -93.52 -86.71
N LYS A 277 -4.31 -94.02 -85.98
CA LYS A 277 -4.81 -95.40 -86.12
C LYS A 277 -5.29 -95.69 -87.54
N LYS A 278 -6.13 -94.82 -88.10
CA LYS A 278 -6.61 -95.00 -89.49
C LYS A 278 -5.48 -95.01 -90.51
N VAL A 279 -4.46 -94.16 -90.35
CA VAL A 279 -3.28 -94.15 -91.22
C VAL A 279 -2.47 -95.45 -91.07
N GLU A 280 -2.33 -95.97 -89.84
CA GLU A 280 -1.65 -97.23 -89.59
C GLU A 280 -2.42 -98.43 -90.15
N ASP A 281 -3.75 -98.45 -90.03
CA ASP A 281 -4.61 -99.46 -90.65
C ASP A 281 -4.44 -99.48 -92.18
N VAL A 282 -4.41 -98.29 -92.81
CA VAL A 282 -4.16 -98.16 -94.26
C VAL A 282 -2.73 -98.61 -94.61
N ARG A 283 -1.74 -98.33 -93.77
CA ARG A 283 -0.35 -98.78 -93.96
C ARG A 283 -0.24 -100.31 -93.87
N ILE A 284 -0.90 -100.93 -92.89
CA ILE A 284 -0.96 -102.38 -92.71
C ILE A 284 -1.69 -103.03 -93.89
N ALA A 285 -2.83 -102.47 -94.32
CA ALA A 285 -3.57 -102.96 -95.47
C ALA A 285 -2.73 -102.91 -96.76
N ARG A 286 -1.99 -101.81 -97.00
CA ARG A 286 -1.04 -101.72 -98.12
C ARG A 286 0.07 -102.77 -98.04
N LYS A 287 0.71 -102.94 -96.87
CA LYS A 287 1.73 -103.99 -96.67
C LYS A 287 1.19 -105.40 -96.89
N LEU A 288 -0.04 -105.68 -96.46
CA LEU A 288 -0.71 -106.97 -96.71
C LEU A 288 -0.99 -107.19 -98.20
N VAL A 289 -1.47 -106.16 -98.90
CA VAL A 289 -1.66 -106.22 -100.37
C VAL A 289 -0.32 -106.44 -101.08
N ASP A 290 0.73 -105.71 -100.70
CA ASP A 290 2.07 -105.88 -101.26
C ASP A 290 2.63 -107.30 -100.98
N ALA A 291 2.41 -107.84 -99.78
CA ALA A 291 2.80 -109.21 -99.44
C ALA A 291 1.99 -110.28 -100.20
N LEU A 292 0.69 -110.05 -100.42
CA LEU A 292 -0.15 -110.92 -101.25
C LEU A 292 0.30 -110.88 -102.72
N LEU A 293 0.63 -109.71 -103.25
CA LEU A 293 1.19 -109.55 -104.60
C LEU A 293 2.56 -110.24 -104.72
N ALA A 294 3.44 -110.10 -103.73
CA ALA A 294 4.73 -110.79 -103.70
C ALA A 294 4.57 -112.32 -103.65
N ASN A 295 3.64 -112.84 -102.84
CA ASN A 295 3.33 -114.27 -102.77
C ASN A 295 2.71 -114.81 -104.06
N ALA A 296 1.92 -113.99 -104.77
CA ALA A 296 1.36 -114.36 -106.08
C ALA A 296 2.45 -114.46 -107.16
N LEU A 297 3.45 -113.57 -107.14
CA LEU A 297 4.58 -113.59 -108.06
C LEU A 297 5.54 -114.78 -107.84
N VAL A 298 5.64 -115.32 -106.62
CA VAL A 298 6.47 -116.51 -106.30
C VAL A 298 5.77 -117.83 -106.68
N ARG A 299 4.45 -117.82 -106.90
CA ARG A 299 3.66 -119.00 -107.31
C ARG A 299 3.46 -119.13 -108.83
N CYS A 300 4.08 -118.27 -109.63
CA CYS A 300 4.18 -118.36 -111.09
C CYS A 300 5.62 -118.70 -111.48
#